data_AF-A0A3S3CD11-F1
#
_entry.id   AF-A0A3S3CD11-F1
#
_cell.length_a   1.000
_cell.length_b   1.000
_cell.length_c   1.000
_cell.angle_alpha   90.00
_cell.angle_beta   90.00
_cell.angle_gamma   90.00
#
_symmetry.space_group_name_H-M   'P 1'
#
loop_
_entity.id
_entity.type
_entity.pdbx_description
1 polymer ?
#
loop_
_entity_poly.entity_id
_entity_poly.type
_entity_poly.pdbx_seq_one_letter_code
_entity_poly.pdbx_strand_id
1 'polypeptide(L)'
;MHVSLDTMVDTLKAAAESSRLRILALLSRGDLTVSDLTEILGQSQPRVSRHLKLLLEAGLIGRYQEGSWAFFRLSDTDAARDFVLRLVSGIRGADPQVERDLERLAAVKRKRQDRAAEYFSENAASWDHIRSLHVPDRAVEAALLKLVGKRPFQSMLDLGTGTGRLLEIFSPLYRRGVGIDMSREMLTVARANLDKAGIANAQVRQG
;
A
#
# COMPACT_ATOMS: atom_id res chain seq x y z
N MET A 1 9.91 -19.16 -12.02
CA MET A 1 11.04 -18.88 -11.11
C MET A 1 11.19 -20.10 -10.22
N HIS A 2 12.30 -20.83 -10.32
CA HIS A 2 12.55 -22.00 -9.46
C HIS A 2 13.33 -21.51 -8.23
N VAL A 3 12.80 -21.79 -7.05
CA VAL A 3 13.45 -21.52 -5.77
C VAL A 3 14.04 -22.83 -5.28
N SER A 4 15.24 -22.82 -4.68
CA SER A 4 15.81 -24.05 -4.11
C SER A 4 14.92 -24.56 -2.97
N LEU A 5 14.99 -25.86 -2.70
CA LEU A 5 14.23 -26.48 -1.61
C LEU A 5 14.56 -25.80 -0.26
N ASP A 6 15.85 -25.58 0.02
CA ASP A 6 16.30 -24.97 1.27
C ASP A 6 15.76 -23.55 1.44
N THR A 7 15.83 -22.72 0.39
CA THR A 7 15.26 -21.37 0.43
C THR A 7 13.75 -21.41 0.64
N MET A 8 13.03 -22.34 0.00
CA MET A 8 11.59 -22.49 0.23
C MET A 8 11.27 -22.88 1.67
N VAL A 9 12.04 -23.82 2.24
CA VAL A 9 11.90 -24.24 3.64
C VAL A 9 12.12 -23.04 4.57
N ASP A 10 13.15 -22.23 4.33
CA ASP A 10 13.44 -21.06 5.17
C ASP A 10 12.39 -19.96 5.02
N THR A 11 11.89 -19.71 3.81
CA THR A 11 10.76 -18.81 3.58
C THR A 11 9.51 -19.28 4.33
N LEU A 12 9.20 -20.59 4.29
CA LEU A 12 8.07 -21.17 5.01
C LEU A 12 8.25 -21.06 6.52
N LYS A 13 9.44 -21.36 7.07
CA LYS A 13 9.75 -21.17 8.50
C LYS A 13 9.59 -19.70 8.92
N ALA A 14 10.05 -18.77 8.07
CA ALA A 14 9.88 -17.35 8.30
C ALA A 14 8.40 -16.93 8.24
N ALA A 15 7.56 -17.55 7.42
CA ALA A 15 6.13 -17.26 7.40
C ALA A 15 5.33 -17.96 8.52
N ALA A 16 5.72 -19.17 8.92
CA ALA A 16 4.98 -20.08 9.80
C ALA A 16 4.99 -19.67 11.28
N GLU A 17 4.45 -18.50 11.58
CA GLU A 17 4.11 -18.05 12.93
C GLU A 17 2.89 -17.13 12.87
N SER A 18 2.02 -17.24 13.88
CA SER A 18 0.71 -16.55 13.92
C SER A 18 0.79 -15.04 13.65
N SER A 19 1.70 -14.32 14.31
CA SER A 19 1.86 -12.88 14.19
C SER A 19 2.41 -12.50 12.82
N ARG A 20 3.33 -13.29 12.26
CA ARG A 20 3.85 -13.07 10.89
C ARG A 20 2.80 -13.31 9.82
N LEU A 21 1.96 -14.34 9.94
CA LEU A 21 0.82 -14.55 9.04
C LEU A 21 -0.20 -13.40 9.12
N ARG A 22 -0.50 -12.92 10.33
CA ARG A 22 -1.36 -11.74 10.54
C ARG A 22 -0.75 -10.49 9.89
N ILE A 23 0.54 -10.23 10.06
CA ILE A 23 1.25 -9.11 9.39
C ILE A 23 1.15 -9.23 7.87
N LEU A 24 1.42 -10.41 7.29
CA LEU A 24 1.31 -10.63 5.85
C LEU A 24 -0.13 -10.43 5.34
N ALA A 25 -1.13 -10.86 6.11
CA ALA A 25 -2.54 -10.63 5.77
C ALA A 25 -2.89 -9.14 5.78
N LEU A 26 -2.37 -8.37 6.75
CA LEU A 26 -2.55 -6.92 6.81
C LEU A 26 -1.85 -6.20 5.65
N LEU A 27 -0.58 -6.53 5.39
CA LEU A 27 0.20 -5.95 4.29
C LEU A 27 -0.33 -6.33 2.90
N SER A 28 -1.10 -7.42 2.79
CA SER A 28 -1.84 -7.75 1.56
C SER A 28 -2.95 -6.75 1.22
N ARG A 29 -3.28 -5.84 2.15
CA ARG A 29 -4.35 -4.85 2.03
C ARG A 29 -3.82 -3.41 1.91
N GLY A 30 -2.52 -3.19 1.96
CA GLY A 30 -1.90 -1.87 1.84
C GLY A 30 -0.66 -1.70 2.70
N ASP A 31 -0.06 -0.51 2.59
CA ASP A 31 1.24 -0.21 3.19
C ASP A 31 1.06 0.30 4.62
N LEU A 32 1.81 -0.30 5.56
CA LEU A 32 1.67 -0.05 6.99
C LEU A 32 3.02 0.29 7.63
N THR A 33 2.98 1.16 8.62
CA THR A 33 4.14 1.46 9.47
C THR A 33 4.21 0.48 10.64
N VAL A 34 5.33 0.49 11.37
CA VAL A 34 5.46 -0.30 12.61
C VAL A 34 4.42 0.14 13.64
N SER A 35 4.09 1.44 13.72
CA SER A 35 3.09 1.94 14.67
C SER A 35 1.70 1.43 14.32
N ASP A 36 1.31 1.41 13.04
CA ASP A 36 0.01 0.84 12.63
C ASP A 36 -0.08 -0.63 13.02
N LEU A 37 0.97 -1.41 12.73
CA LEU A 37 0.98 -2.84 13.01
C LEU A 37 0.95 -3.11 14.51
N THR A 38 1.62 -2.27 15.31
CA THR A 38 1.57 -2.31 16.78
C THR A 38 0.15 -2.05 17.28
N GLU A 39 -0.51 -1.00 16.76
CA GLU A 39 -1.89 -0.63 17.09
C GLU A 39 -2.90 -1.72 16.69
N ILE A 40 -2.81 -2.22 15.46
CA ILE A 40 -3.72 -3.23 14.91
C ILE A 40 -3.56 -4.56 15.66
N LEU A 41 -2.32 -5.05 15.81
CA LEU A 41 -2.07 -6.38 16.37
C LEU A 41 -2.21 -6.42 17.89
N GLY A 42 -2.17 -5.27 18.57
CA GLY A 42 -2.13 -5.16 20.04
C GLY A 42 -0.83 -5.75 20.62
N GLN A 43 0.27 -5.65 19.89
CA GLN A 43 1.57 -6.22 20.27
C GLN A 43 2.59 -5.10 20.49
N SER A 44 3.61 -5.34 21.31
CA SER A 44 4.65 -4.34 21.55
C SER A 44 5.50 -4.06 20.30
N GLN A 45 5.97 -2.83 20.16
CA GLN A 45 6.80 -2.41 19.03
C GLN A 45 8.10 -3.26 18.85
N PRO A 46 8.84 -3.66 19.91
CA PRO A 46 9.99 -4.56 19.76
C PRO A 46 9.62 -5.92 19.17
N ARG A 47 8.45 -6.46 19.54
CA ARG A 47 7.94 -7.73 19.00
C ARG A 47 7.61 -7.59 17.53
N VAL A 48 6.82 -6.57 17.16
CA VAL A 48 6.44 -6.31 15.75
C VAL A 48 7.69 -6.07 14.89
N SER A 49 8.65 -5.28 15.37
CA SER A 49 9.90 -4.99 14.66
C SER A 49 10.73 -6.25 14.41
N ARG A 50 10.79 -7.18 15.38
CA ARG A 50 11.45 -8.47 15.20
C ARG A 50 10.77 -9.31 14.11
N HIS A 51 9.44 -9.36 14.08
CA HIS A 51 8.69 -10.07 13.05
C HIS A 51 8.92 -9.48 11.65
N LEU A 52 8.90 -8.14 11.54
CA LEU A 52 9.17 -7.44 10.29
C LEU A 52 10.59 -7.70 9.77
N LYS A 53 11.59 -7.72 10.66
CA LYS A 53 12.97 -8.05 10.29
C LYS A 53 13.07 -9.44 9.65
N LEU A 54 12.47 -10.46 10.28
CA LEU A 54 12.49 -11.83 9.75
C LEU A 54 11.76 -11.95 8.40
N LEU A 55 10.64 -11.25 8.22
CA LEU A 55 9.91 -11.23 6.96
C LEU A 55 10.67 -10.50 5.84
N LEU A 56 11.43 -9.45 6.18
CA LEU A 56 12.32 -8.74 5.25
C LEU A 56 13.49 -9.63 4.81
N GLU A 57 14.14 -10.30 5.76
CA GLU A 57 15.24 -11.24 5.48
C GLU A 57 14.78 -12.40 4.59
N ALA A 58 13.54 -12.87 4.76
CA ALA A 58 12.92 -13.88 3.91
C ALA A 58 12.42 -13.35 2.56
N GLY A 59 12.53 -12.04 2.28
CA GLY A 59 12.10 -11.43 1.02
C GLY A 59 10.58 -11.42 0.78
N LEU A 60 9.77 -11.66 1.81
CA LEU A 60 8.31 -11.69 1.74
C LEU A 60 7.68 -10.30 1.77
N ILE A 61 8.38 -9.34 2.37
CA ILE A 61 7.97 -7.95 2.47
C ILE A 61 9.10 -7.03 2.00
N GLY A 62 8.74 -5.81 1.63
CA GLY A 62 9.66 -4.70 1.35
C GLY A 62 9.51 -3.59 2.38
N ARG A 63 10.50 -2.70 2.44
CA ARG A 63 10.50 -1.49 3.27
C ARG A 63 10.93 -0.29 2.44
N TYR A 64 10.25 0.84 2.61
CA TYR A 64 10.67 2.13 2.06
C TYR A 64 10.48 3.25 3.09
N GLN A 65 11.20 4.36 2.90
CA GLN A 65 11.14 5.53 3.78
C GLN A 65 10.34 6.64 3.11
N GLU A 66 9.53 7.34 3.91
CA GLU A 66 8.82 8.54 3.51
C GLU A 66 8.85 9.55 4.65
N GLY A 67 9.64 10.61 4.49
CA GLY A 67 9.92 11.55 5.57
C GLY A 67 10.54 10.84 6.78
N SER A 68 9.89 10.96 7.94
CA SER A 68 10.30 10.30 9.19
C SER A 68 9.74 8.88 9.35
N TRP A 69 8.92 8.40 8.42
CA TRP A 69 8.17 7.15 8.55
C TRP A 69 8.74 6.05 7.66
N ALA A 70 8.87 4.86 8.25
CA ALA A 70 9.19 3.64 7.52
C ALA A 70 7.92 2.83 7.24
N PHE A 71 7.61 2.66 5.97
CA PHE A 71 6.48 1.85 5.50
C PHE A 71 6.96 0.45 5.09
N PHE A 72 6.11 -0.52 5.37
CA PHE A 72 6.27 -1.92 5.00
C PHE A 72 5.15 -2.31 4.06
N ARG A 73 5.47 -3.19 3.12
CA ARG A 73 4.55 -3.67 2.08
C ARG A 73 4.87 -5.10 1.71
N LEU A 74 3.97 -5.79 1.00
CA LEU A 74 4.36 -7.05 0.37
C LEU A 74 5.50 -6.84 -0.63
N SER A 75 6.35 -7.85 -0.75
CA SER A 75 7.45 -7.87 -1.70
C SER A 75 6.98 -7.54 -3.11
N ASP A 76 7.79 -6.77 -3.83
CA ASP A 76 7.50 -6.37 -5.21
C ASP A 76 7.75 -7.48 -6.22
N THR A 77 8.41 -8.55 -5.81
CA THR A 77 8.64 -9.72 -6.65
C THR A 77 7.34 -10.50 -6.83
N ASP A 78 6.85 -10.65 -8.07
CA ASP A 78 5.59 -11.34 -8.39
C ASP A 78 5.50 -12.71 -7.70
N ALA A 79 6.57 -13.50 -7.73
CA ALA A 79 6.59 -14.84 -7.12
C ALA A 79 6.35 -14.80 -5.60
N ALA A 80 7.00 -13.89 -4.88
CA ALA A 80 6.86 -13.75 -3.44
C ALA A 80 5.47 -13.20 -3.08
N ARG A 81 4.98 -12.22 -3.84
CA ARG A 81 3.65 -11.63 -3.66
C ARG A 81 2.55 -12.67 -3.88
N ASP A 82 2.59 -13.40 -5.00
CA ASP A 82 1.61 -14.44 -5.32
C ASP A 82 1.62 -15.57 -4.28
N PHE A 83 2.82 -15.96 -3.82
CA PHE A 83 2.97 -16.92 -2.73
C PHE A 83 2.28 -16.45 -1.44
N VAL A 84 2.56 -15.22 -1.00
CA VAL A 84 1.92 -14.65 0.20
C VAL A 84 0.40 -14.56 0.02
N LEU A 85 -0.08 -14.09 -1.14
CA LEU A 85 -1.52 -13.96 -1.40
C LEU A 85 -2.26 -15.31 -1.30
N ARG A 86 -1.67 -16.39 -1.83
CA ARG A 86 -2.22 -17.75 -1.71
C ARG A 86 -2.19 -18.27 -0.28
N LEU A 87 -1.13 -17.97 0.46
CA LEU A 87 -0.98 -18.35 1.87
C LEU A 87 -2.06 -17.69 2.73
N VAL A 88 -2.25 -16.37 2.58
CA VAL A 88 -3.20 -15.61 3.43
C VAL A 88 -4.64 -15.72 2.96
N SER A 89 -4.91 -16.11 1.69
CA SER A 89 -6.28 -16.31 1.21
C SER A 89 -7.00 -17.44 1.95
N GLY A 90 -6.28 -18.47 2.41
CA GLY A 90 -6.86 -19.57 3.17
C GLY A 90 -7.22 -19.24 4.62
N ILE A 91 -6.75 -18.10 5.14
CA ILE A 91 -6.99 -17.66 6.53
C ILE A 91 -8.24 -16.78 6.63
N ARG A 92 -8.60 -16.07 5.56
CA ARG A 92 -9.69 -15.08 5.55
C ARG A 92 -11.04 -15.76 5.86
N GLY A 93 -11.74 -15.25 6.87
CA GLY A 93 -13.07 -15.71 7.26
C GLY A 93 -13.10 -16.98 8.14
N ALA A 94 -11.93 -17.52 8.51
CA ALA A 94 -11.83 -18.73 9.34
C ALA A 94 -11.36 -18.46 10.78
N ASP A 95 -10.69 -17.33 11.02
CA ASP A 95 -10.09 -16.99 12.32
C ASP A 95 -10.61 -15.64 12.88
N PRO A 96 -11.26 -15.64 14.06
CA PRO A 96 -11.82 -14.42 14.67
C PRO A 96 -10.78 -13.36 15.02
N GLN A 97 -9.53 -13.73 15.26
CA GLN A 97 -8.46 -12.78 15.58
C GLN A 97 -8.03 -12.02 14.33
N VAL A 98 -7.96 -12.69 13.18
CA VAL A 98 -7.67 -12.06 11.89
C VAL A 98 -8.79 -11.10 11.47
N GLU A 99 -10.05 -11.45 11.71
CA GLU A 99 -11.18 -10.54 11.44
C GLU A 99 -11.09 -9.27 12.28
N ARG A 100 -10.83 -9.38 13.58
CA ARG A 100 -10.61 -8.22 14.46
C ARG A 100 -9.44 -7.35 14.01
N ASP A 101 -8.36 -7.95 13.51
CA ASP A 101 -7.24 -7.18 12.97
C ASP A 101 -7.63 -6.41 11.70
N LEU A 102 -8.47 -7.01 10.84
CA LEU A 102 -8.97 -6.34 9.64
C LEU A 102 -9.93 -5.19 9.97
N GLU A 103 -10.75 -5.32 11.01
CA GLU A 103 -11.57 -4.23 11.53
C GLU A 103 -10.71 -3.07 12.05
N ARG A 104 -9.68 -3.38 12.86
CA ARG A 104 -8.72 -2.38 13.34
C ARG A 104 -7.95 -1.72 12.21
N LEU A 105 -7.57 -2.48 11.19
CA LEU A 105 -6.97 -1.94 9.98
C LEU A 105 -7.89 -0.92 9.30
N ALA A 106 -9.18 -1.23 9.17
CA ALA A 106 -10.16 -0.30 8.60
C ALA A 106 -10.26 0.98 9.44
N ALA A 107 -10.22 0.88 10.77
CA ALA A 107 -10.21 2.04 11.67
C ALA A 107 -8.94 2.89 11.51
N VAL A 108 -7.75 2.28 11.44
CA VAL A 108 -6.47 2.98 11.20
C VAL A 108 -6.50 3.70 9.84
N LYS A 109 -7.00 3.04 8.80
CA LYS A 109 -7.14 3.67 7.47
C LYS A 109 -8.11 4.86 7.50
N ARG A 110 -9.24 4.74 8.20
CA ARG A 110 -10.19 5.84 8.36
C ARG A 110 -9.56 7.04 9.08
N LYS A 111 -8.88 6.81 10.20
CA LYS A 111 -8.17 7.87 10.95
C LYS A 111 -7.12 8.59 10.09
N ARG A 112 -6.42 7.86 9.22
CA ARG A 112 -5.49 8.46 8.25
C ARG A 112 -6.19 9.33 7.22
N GLN A 113 -7.32 8.85 6.70
CA GLN A 113 -8.15 9.60 5.76
C GLN A 113 -8.69 10.89 6.40
N ASP A 114 -9.21 10.80 7.63
CA ASP A 114 -9.74 11.96 8.36
C ASP A 114 -8.64 13.01 8.58
N ARG A 115 -7.44 12.59 9.02
CA ARG A 115 -6.32 13.52 9.22
C ARG A 115 -5.80 14.12 7.91
N ALA A 116 -5.83 13.36 6.82
CA ALA A 116 -5.51 13.89 5.49
C ALA A 116 -6.56 14.91 5.01
N ALA A 117 -7.84 14.66 5.32
CA ALA A 117 -8.94 15.54 4.97
C ALA A 117 -8.96 16.83 5.81
N GLU A 118 -8.71 16.76 7.12
CA GLU A 118 -8.56 17.92 8.01
C GLU A 118 -7.40 18.80 7.53
N TYR A 119 -6.23 18.20 7.30
CA TYR A 119 -5.08 18.93 6.77
C TYR A 119 -5.38 19.59 5.42
N PHE A 120 -6.13 18.90 4.55
CA PHE A 120 -6.59 19.49 3.30
C PHE A 120 -7.48 20.70 3.52
N SER A 121 -8.45 20.61 4.43
CA SER A 121 -9.40 21.70 4.70
C SER A 121 -8.70 22.95 5.23
N GLU A 122 -7.67 22.78 6.05
CA GLU A 122 -6.88 23.90 6.59
C GLU A 122 -5.99 24.56 5.54
N ASN A 123 -5.51 23.81 4.54
CA ASN A 123 -4.64 24.33 3.48
C ASN A 123 -5.39 24.67 2.18
N ALA A 124 -6.66 24.28 2.03
CA ALA A 124 -7.47 24.33 0.80
C ALA A 124 -7.55 25.72 0.16
N ALA A 125 -7.49 26.79 0.96
CA ALA A 125 -7.55 28.17 0.47
C ALA A 125 -6.43 28.51 -0.55
N SER A 126 -5.27 27.83 -0.47
CA SER A 126 -4.19 27.98 -1.47
C SER A 126 -4.28 26.96 -2.62
N TRP A 127 -5.10 25.92 -2.51
CA TRP A 127 -5.12 24.78 -3.44
C TRP A 127 -6.24 24.84 -4.48
N ASP A 128 -7.41 25.40 -4.15
CA ASP A 128 -8.50 25.59 -5.12
C ASP A 128 -8.05 26.51 -6.27
N HIS A 129 -7.12 27.43 -6.00
CA HIS A 129 -6.55 28.29 -7.02
C HIS A 129 -5.66 27.54 -8.04
N ILE A 130 -4.98 26.46 -7.62
CA ILE A 130 -4.15 25.62 -8.50
C ILE A 130 -5.01 24.65 -9.33
N ARG A 131 -6.11 24.12 -8.77
CA ARG A 131 -7.08 23.29 -9.55
C ARG A 131 -7.92 24.12 -10.53
N SER A 132 -8.21 25.38 -10.23
CA SER A 132 -9.07 26.22 -11.07
C SER A 132 -8.49 26.59 -12.44
N LEU A 133 -7.20 26.33 -12.69
CA LEU A 133 -6.51 26.95 -13.82
C LEU A 133 -6.42 26.13 -15.12
N HIS A 134 -6.64 24.81 -15.18
CA HIS A 134 -6.48 24.09 -16.46
C HIS A 134 -7.39 22.86 -16.65
N VAL A 135 -8.41 23.00 -17.51
CA VAL A 135 -9.24 21.96 -18.17
C VAL A 135 -10.14 21.11 -17.23
N PRO A 136 -11.39 20.78 -17.60
CA PRO A 136 -12.20 19.86 -16.79
C PRO A 136 -11.53 18.49 -16.65
N ASP A 137 -11.20 18.09 -15.41
CA ASP A 137 -10.48 16.84 -15.08
C ASP A 137 -11.01 15.62 -15.86
N ARG A 138 -12.34 15.50 -16.01
CA ARG A 138 -12.98 14.39 -16.73
C ARG A 138 -12.61 14.29 -18.21
N ALA A 139 -12.41 15.42 -18.89
CA ALA A 139 -12.07 15.42 -20.31
C ALA A 139 -10.63 14.94 -20.53
N VAL A 140 -9.71 15.36 -19.64
CA VAL A 140 -8.32 14.91 -19.63
C VAL A 140 -8.25 13.42 -19.31
N GLU A 141 -8.95 12.97 -18.26
CA GLU A 141 -9.02 11.54 -17.89
C GLU A 141 -9.52 10.68 -19.05
N ALA A 142 -10.60 11.09 -19.73
CA ALA A 142 -11.15 10.35 -20.87
C ALA A 142 -10.18 10.30 -22.06
N ALA A 143 -9.48 11.40 -22.33
CA ALA A 143 -8.47 11.46 -23.39
C ALA A 143 -7.27 10.54 -23.08
N LEU A 144 -6.78 10.55 -21.83
CA LEU A 144 -5.69 9.69 -21.38
C LEU A 144 -6.07 8.20 -21.46
N LEU A 145 -7.26 7.82 -20.98
CA LEU A 145 -7.77 6.45 -21.09
C LEU A 145 -7.86 5.99 -22.55
N LYS A 146 -8.31 6.87 -23.45
CA LYS A 146 -8.35 6.58 -24.89
C LYS A 146 -6.95 6.40 -25.49
N LEU A 147 -6.00 7.24 -25.09
CA LEU A 147 -4.62 7.22 -25.59
C LEU A 147 -3.87 5.96 -25.12
N VAL A 148 -3.92 5.65 -23.83
CA VAL A 148 -3.25 4.48 -23.24
C VAL A 148 -3.91 3.18 -23.71
N GLY A 149 -5.23 3.22 -23.92
CA GLY A 149 -6.00 2.06 -24.35
C GLY A 149 -6.25 1.05 -23.22
N LYS A 150 -6.60 -0.18 -23.61
CA LYS A 150 -7.06 -1.24 -22.67
C LYS A 150 -6.04 -2.36 -22.45
N ARG A 151 -4.87 -2.30 -23.08
CA ARG A 151 -3.88 -3.37 -22.98
C ARG A 151 -3.19 -3.31 -21.61
N PRO A 152 -3.21 -4.38 -20.79
CA PRO A 152 -2.50 -4.38 -19.52
C PRO A 152 -0.99 -4.24 -19.72
N PHE A 153 -0.34 -3.58 -18.77
CA PHE A 153 1.10 -3.36 -18.74
C PHE A 153 1.70 -3.68 -17.37
N GLN A 154 3.01 -3.87 -17.33
CA GLN A 154 3.68 -4.35 -16.13
C GLN A 154 3.82 -3.25 -15.07
N SER A 155 4.25 -2.05 -15.47
CA SER A 155 4.66 -1.00 -14.54
C SER A 155 4.14 0.37 -14.97
N MET A 156 3.66 1.16 -14.00
CA MET A 156 3.32 2.57 -14.14
C MET A 156 4.22 3.42 -13.23
N LEU A 157 4.74 4.52 -13.76
CA LEU A 157 5.39 5.58 -12.99
C LEU A 157 4.62 6.87 -13.20
N ASP A 158 4.17 7.47 -12.12
CA ASP A 158 3.43 8.74 -12.10
C ASP A 158 4.28 9.81 -11.42
N LEU A 159 4.79 10.77 -12.18
CA LEU A 159 5.68 11.83 -11.70
C LEU A 159 4.86 13.08 -11.41
N GLY A 160 4.93 13.59 -10.18
CA GLY A 160 4.00 14.60 -9.68
C GLY A 160 2.62 13.99 -9.48
N THR A 161 2.56 12.83 -8.79
CA THR A 161 1.33 12.04 -8.66
C THR A 161 0.19 12.80 -7.99
N GLY A 162 0.51 13.88 -7.26
CA GLY A 162 -0.48 14.72 -6.63
C GLY A 162 -1.38 13.90 -5.71
N THR A 163 -2.68 13.88 -5.99
CA THR A 163 -3.66 13.15 -5.19
C THR A 163 -3.76 11.65 -5.53
N GLY A 164 -2.89 11.13 -6.39
CA GLY A 164 -2.86 9.73 -6.82
C GLY A 164 -3.92 9.37 -7.86
N ARG A 165 -4.55 10.37 -8.51
CA ARG A 165 -5.70 10.16 -9.39
C ARG A 165 -5.37 9.33 -10.63
N LEU A 166 -4.22 9.55 -11.25
CA LEU A 166 -3.79 8.76 -12.41
C LEU A 166 -3.51 7.31 -12.01
N LEU A 167 -2.82 7.10 -10.88
CA LEU A 167 -2.65 5.76 -10.32
C LEU A 167 -4.01 5.08 -10.09
N GLU A 168 -5.00 5.81 -9.61
CA GLU A 168 -6.33 5.26 -9.36
C GLU A 168 -7.00 4.75 -10.66
N ILE A 169 -7.08 5.63 -11.66
CA ILE A 169 -7.78 5.37 -12.93
C ILE A 169 -7.11 4.23 -13.72
N PHE A 170 -5.78 4.19 -13.71
CA PHE A 170 -5.01 3.18 -14.44
C PHE A 170 -4.79 1.89 -13.65
N SER A 171 -5.27 1.78 -12.40
CA SER A 171 -5.08 0.60 -11.54
C SER A 171 -5.51 -0.74 -12.12
N PRO A 172 -6.53 -0.85 -12.99
CA PRO A 172 -6.86 -2.12 -13.64
C PRO A 172 -5.87 -2.54 -14.73
N LEU A 173 -5.07 -1.59 -15.23
CA LEU A 173 -4.20 -1.79 -16.39
C LEU A 173 -2.76 -2.10 -16.00
N TYR A 174 -2.27 -1.63 -14.84
CA TYR A 174 -0.92 -1.97 -14.38
C TYR A 174 -0.90 -3.12 -13.37
N ARG A 175 0.16 -3.95 -13.45
CA ARG A 175 0.51 -4.87 -12.36
C ARG A 175 1.08 -4.11 -11.15
N ARG A 176 1.87 -3.07 -11.38
CA ARG A 176 2.50 -2.25 -10.35
C ARG A 176 2.50 -0.77 -10.72
N GLY A 177 2.04 0.10 -9.82
CA GLY A 177 2.10 1.55 -9.96
C GLY A 177 3.00 2.20 -8.91
N VAL A 178 3.75 3.23 -9.29
CA VAL A 178 4.55 4.05 -8.38
C VAL A 178 4.29 5.53 -8.68
N GLY A 179 3.78 6.26 -7.70
CA GLY A 179 3.69 7.71 -7.72
C GLY A 179 4.87 8.35 -7.00
N ILE A 180 5.41 9.41 -7.58
CA ILE A 180 6.44 10.25 -6.98
C ILE A 180 5.87 11.65 -6.85
N ASP A 181 6.04 12.26 -5.68
CA ASP A 181 5.73 13.68 -5.48
C ASP A 181 6.77 14.31 -4.55
N MET A 182 7.01 15.60 -4.72
CA MET A 182 7.88 16.35 -3.81
C MET A 182 7.16 16.68 -2.50
N SER A 183 5.85 16.88 -2.55
CA SER A 183 5.01 17.25 -1.41
C SER A 183 4.62 16.03 -0.59
N ARG A 184 5.03 16.01 0.68
CA ARG A 184 4.65 14.96 1.66
C ARG A 184 3.15 14.96 1.94
N GLU A 185 2.56 16.15 1.83
CA GLU A 185 1.15 16.40 2.00
C GLU A 185 0.37 15.69 0.88
N MET A 186 0.76 15.89 -0.38
CA MET A 186 0.14 15.22 -1.53
C MET A 186 0.30 13.70 -1.46
N LEU A 187 1.44 13.19 -0.99
CA LEU A 187 1.64 11.74 -0.80
C LEU A 187 0.72 11.16 0.28
N THR A 188 0.51 11.88 1.38
CA THR A 188 -0.42 11.47 2.45
C THR A 188 -1.83 11.29 1.88
N VAL A 189 -2.23 12.24 1.04
CA VAL A 189 -3.52 12.24 0.35
C VAL A 189 -3.62 11.12 -0.65
N ALA A 190 -2.62 10.99 -1.53
CA ALA A 190 -2.64 9.98 -2.56
C ALA A 190 -2.76 8.59 -1.95
N ARG A 191 -2.06 8.33 -0.85
CA ARG A 191 -2.20 7.08 -0.11
C ARG A 191 -3.61 6.89 0.46
N ALA A 192 -4.18 7.93 1.07
CA ALA A 192 -5.55 7.89 1.58
C ALA A 192 -6.60 7.59 0.48
N ASN A 193 -6.42 8.17 -0.71
CA ASN A 193 -7.29 7.94 -1.88
C ASN A 193 -7.13 6.53 -2.44
N LEU A 194 -5.89 6.05 -2.62
CA LEU A 194 -5.62 4.67 -3.05
C LEU A 194 -6.20 3.65 -2.07
N ASP A 195 -6.05 3.90 -0.76
CA ASP A 195 -6.62 3.07 0.29
C ASP A 195 -8.15 3.06 0.23
N LYS A 196 -8.79 4.21 0.01
CA LYS A 196 -10.23 4.36 -0.14
C LYS A 196 -10.76 3.61 -1.37
N ALA A 197 -10.01 3.66 -2.47
CA ALA A 197 -10.31 2.94 -3.71
C ALA A 197 -9.97 1.44 -3.65
N GLY A 198 -9.38 0.96 -2.54
CA GLY A 198 -8.99 -0.45 -2.37
C GLY A 198 -7.81 -0.87 -3.26
N ILE A 199 -7.00 0.08 -3.70
CA ILE A 199 -5.91 -0.14 -4.65
C ILE A 199 -4.64 -0.55 -3.91
N ALA A 200 -4.30 -1.83 -3.97
CA ALA A 200 -3.14 -2.42 -3.30
C ALA A 200 -1.94 -2.69 -4.25
N ASN A 201 -2.10 -2.41 -5.55
CA ASN A 201 -1.06 -2.56 -6.57
C ASN A 201 -0.34 -1.25 -6.91
N ALA A 202 -0.63 -0.14 -6.22
CA ALA A 202 0.07 1.13 -6.36
C ALA A 202 0.74 1.55 -5.04
N GLN A 203 1.80 2.34 -5.14
CA GLN A 203 2.43 3.04 -4.02
C GLN A 203 2.72 4.48 -4.39
N VAL A 204 2.89 5.31 -3.39
CA VAL A 204 3.41 6.67 -3.54
C VAL A 204 4.61 6.85 -2.63
N ARG A 205 5.59 7.66 -3.03
CA ARG A 205 6.76 7.99 -2.21
C ARG A 205 7.32 9.36 -2.58
N GLN A 206 8.11 9.94 -1.69
CA GLN A 206 8.80 11.19 -1.94
C GLN A 206 9.97 11.00 -2.91
N GLY A 207 10.15 11.93 -3.84
CA GLY A 207 11.28 11.93 -4.78
C GLY A 207 11.28 13.11 -5.73
#